data_AF-A0A2M9E6K5-F1
#
_entry.id   AF-A0A2M9E6K5-F1
#
_cell.length_a   1.000
_cell.length_b   1.000
_cell.length_c   1.000
_cell.angle_alpha   90.00
_cell.angle_beta   90.00
_cell.angle_gamma   90.00
#
_symmetry.space_group_name_H-M   'P 1'
#
loop_
_entity.id
_entity.type
_entity.pdbx_description
1 polymer ?
#
loop_
_entity_poly.entity_id
_entity_poly.type
_entity_poly.pdbx_seq_one_letter_code
_entity_poly.pdbx_strand_id
1 'polypeptide(L)'
;MDARAGQAAAGPYYLPTGNEVEIVEQCHAGGLAVLLKGPTGCGKTRFVEHMAWRLGRPLITVSCHDDLTASDLIGRFLIRHDDTVWQDGPLTRAVREGAICYLDEVVEARQDTIVVLHPLTDYRRILPIDRTGETLEAAPGFQLVISYNPGYQRMLKDLKPSTRQRFVAIELGFPEPAAEAAIVARESGVERGTAVALVELAGRLRSLRDRGLAEVPSTRLLVAAGRLVASGIGVRDACNAAVIAPLSDDPTLLGAMRELVDAMFP
;
A
#
# COMPACT_ATOMS: atom_id res chain seq x y z
N MET A 1 37.18 7.68 20.86
CA MET A 1 36.09 7.72 21.84
C MET A 1 34.80 7.84 21.06
N ASP A 2 34.31 6.71 20.53
CA ASP A 2 33.07 6.66 19.74
C ASP A 2 31.94 6.18 20.64
N ALA A 3 31.06 7.10 21.00
CA ALA A 3 29.88 6.84 21.82
C ALA A 3 28.64 7.43 21.14
N ARG A 4 28.27 6.89 19.97
CA ARG A 4 26.91 6.95 19.42
C ARG A 4 26.59 5.72 18.56
N ALA A 5 26.66 4.53 19.18
CA ALA A 5 25.83 3.42 18.72
C ALA A 5 24.39 3.75 19.14
N GLY A 6 23.69 4.56 18.34
CA GLY A 6 22.27 4.81 18.51
C GLY A 6 21.53 3.48 18.40
N GLN A 7 20.69 3.17 19.38
CA GLN A 7 19.72 2.06 19.29
C GLN A 7 18.97 2.21 17.96
N ALA A 8 19.19 1.28 17.03
CA ALA A 8 18.42 1.25 15.79
C ALA A 8 16.94 1.16 16.17
N ALA A 9 16.16 2.20 15.84
CA ALA A 9 14.73 2.21 16.10
C ALA A 9 14.10 0.95 15.51
N ALA A 10 13.24 0.27 16.29
CA ALA A 10 12.52 -0.91 15.81
C ALA A 10 11.73 -0.53 14.55
N GLY A 11 12.02 -1.20 13.43
CA GLY A 11 11.36 -0.94 12.15
C GLY A 11 9.86 -1.21 12.18
N PRO A 12 9.12 -0.73 11.16
CA PRO A 12 7.70 -1.03 11.05
C PRO A 12 7.49 -2.54 10.96
N TYR A 13 6.54 -3.06 11.73
CA TYR A 13 6.24 -4.49 11.75
C TYR A 13 5.66 -4.93 10.41
N TYR A 14 6.33 -5.90 9.79
CA TYR A 14 5.85 -6.58 8.61
C TYR A 14 6.16 -8.07 8.75
N LEU A 15 5.20 -8.92 8.39
CA LEU A 15 5.37 -10.36 8.37
C LEU A 15 5.43 -10.82 6.92
N PRO A 16 6.58 -11.29 6.43
CA PRO A 16 6.70 -11.81 5.07
C PRO A 16 5.78 -13.03 4.87
N THR A 17 5.14 -13.10 3.71
CA THR A 17 4.24 -14.18 3.30
C THR A 17 4.84 -15.08 2.22
N GLY A 18 5.95 -14.65 1.62
CA GLY A 18 6.67 -15.37 0.58
C GLY A 18 8.09 -14.83 0.42
N ASN A 19 8.54 -14.69 -0.82
CA ASN A 19 9.86 -14.19 -1.19
C ASN A 19 9.84 -12.71 -1.62
N GLU A 20 8.76 -11.97 -1.35
CA GLU A 20 8.60 -10.58 -1.78
C GLU A 20 9.73 -9.66 -1.27
N VAL A 21 10.23 -9.89 -0.05
CA VAL A 21 11.34 -9.12 0.52
C VAL A 21 12.60 -9.30 -0.32
N GLU A 22 12.97 -10.56 -0.60
CA GLU A 22 14.16 -10.90 -1.38
C GLU A 22 14.08 -10.35 -2.81
N ILE A 23 12.92 -10.48 -3.46
CA ILE A 23 12.70 -9.96 -4.82
C ILE A 23 12.89 -8.44 -4.84
N VAL A 24 12.32 -7.70 -3.88
CA VAL A 24 12.48 -6.22 -3.84
C VAL A 24 13.91 -5.81 -3.51
N GLU A 25 14.63 -6.55 -2.66
CA GLU A 25 16.06 -6.30 -2.42
C GLU A 25 16.86 -6.43 -3.73
N GLN A 26 16.60 -7.45 -4.54
CA GLN A 26 17.25 -7.62 -5.85
C GLN A 26 16.81 -6.53 -6.85
N CYS A 27 15.53 -6.14 -6.84
CA CYS A 27 15.05 -5.03 -7.66
C CYS A 27 15.77 -3.72 -7.29
N HIS A 28 15.96 -3.45 -6.00
CA HIS A 28 16.67 -2.28 -5.52
C HIS A 28 18.14 -2.27 -5.95
N ALA A 29 18.84 -3.41 -5.79
CA ALA A 29 20.22 -3.56 -6.23
C ALA A 29 20.36 -3.39 -7.75
N GLY A 30 19.40 -3.88 -8.53
CA GLY A 30 19.36 -3.78 -10.00
C GLY A 30 18.74 -2.50 -10.55
N GLY A 31 18.19 -1.62 -9.71
CA GLY A 31 17.48 -0.41 -10.15
C GLY A 31 16.18 -0.67 -10.90
N LEU A 32 15.55 -1.83 -10.70
CA LEU A 32 14.31 -2.23 -11.38
C LEU A 32 13.09 -1.67 -10.67
N ALA A 33 12.17 -1.05 -11.40
CA ALA A 33 10.93 -0.52 -10.82
C ALA A 33 9.99 -1.65 -10.35
N VAL A 34 9.29 -1.43 -9.22
CA VAL A 34 8.44 -2.44 -8.58
C VAL A 34 6.97 -2.08 -8.69
N LEU A 35 6.13 -3.06 -9.00
CA LEU A 35 4.67 -2.95 -9.03
C LEU A 35 4.05 -3.90 -8.01
N LEU A 36 3.34 -3.37 -7.02
CA LEU A 36 2.60 -4.14 -6.02
C LEU A 36 1.13 -4.29 -6.43
N LYS A 37 0.67 -5.53 -6.55
CA LYS A 37 -0.73 -5.87 -6.83
C LYS A 37 -1.32 -6.61 -5.66
N GLY A 38 -2.57 -6.34 -5.32
CA GLY A 38 -3.26 -7.08 -4.25
C GLY A 38 -4.51 -6.37 -3.78
N PRO A 39 -5.42 -7.05 -3.05
CA PRO A 39 -6.63 -6.43 -2.54
C PRO A 39 -6.31 -5.28 -1.56
N THR A 40 -7.29 -4.41 -1.30
CA THR A 40 -7.13 -3.36 -0.29
C THR A 40 -6.88 -3.98 1.09
N GLY A 41 -6.04 -3.32 1.89
CA GLY A 41 -5.78 -3.73 3.27
C GLY A 41 -5.04 -5.06 3.45
N CYS A 42 -4.34 -5.58 2.43
CA CYS A 42 -3.45 -6.75 2.55
C CYS A 42 -2.01 -6.43 2.98
N GLY A 43 -1.66 -5.15 3.14
CA GLY A 43 -0.34 -4.73 3.67
C GLY A 43 0.66 -4.17 2.64
N LYS A 44 0.24 -3.81 1.42
CA LYS A 44 1.13 -3.19 0.40
C LYS A 44 1.91 -1.98 0.92
N THR A 45 1.22 -0.98 1.48
CA THR A 45 1.86 0.22 2.05
C THR A 45 2.84 -0.14 3.16
N ARG A 46 2.43 -1.05 4.06
CA ARG A 46 3.27 -1.53 5.17
C ARG A 46 4.52 -2.28 4.69
N PHE A 47 4.41 -3.02 3.60
CA PHE A 47 5.54 -3.67 2.94
C PHE A 47 6.55 -2.63 2.42
N VAL A 48 6.09 -1.56 1.75
CA VAL A 48 6.97 -0.50 1.27
C VAL A 48 7.65 0.24 2.43
N GLU A 49 6.93 0.53 3.50
CA GLU A 49 7.51 1.10 4.74
C GLU A 49 8.60 0.18 5.31
N HIS A 50 8.35 -1.12 5.37
CA HIS A 50 9.33 -2.12 5.82
C HIS A 50 10.57 -2.16 4.93
N MET A 51 10.39 -2.15 3.60
CA MET A 51 11.50 -2.15 2.66
C MET A 51 12.30 -0.85 2.72
N ALA A 52 11.68 0.31 2.88
CA ALA A 52 12.37 1.58 3.05
C ALA A 52 13.25 1.58 4.31
N TRP A 53 12.71 1.14 5.45
CA TRP A 53 13.48 0.99 6.69
C TRP A 53 14.64 -0.01 6.51
N ARG A 54 14.36 -1.17 5.91
CA ARG A 54 15.32 -2.26 5.73
C ARG A 54 16.46 -1.90 4.80
N LEU A 55 16.18 -1.14 3.73
CA LEU A 55 17.17 -0.66 2.77
C LEU A 55 17.87 0.63 3.23
N GLY A 56 17.47 1.21 4.37
CA GLY A 56 18.02 2.47 4.88
C GLY A 56 17.74 3.65 3.95
N ARG A 57 16.57 3.67 3.29
CA ARG A 57 16.20 4.69 2.31
C ARG A 57 15.05 5.56 2.80
N PRO A 58 15.05 6.87 2.51
CA PRO A 58 13.86 7.70 2.70
C PRO A 58 12.69 7.18 1.87
N LEU A 59 11.47 7.33 2.38
CA LEU A 59 10.25 6.97 1.68
C LEU A 59 9.43 8.23 1.41
N ILE A 60 9.14 8.49 0.13
CA ILE A 60 8.24 9.54 -0.31
C ILE A 60 7.00 8.86 -0.89
N THR A 61 5.90 8.89 -0.14
CA THR A 61 4.61 8.33 -0.56
C THR A 61 3.75 9.41 -1.20
N VAL A 62 3.14 9.08 -2.34
CA VAL A 62 2.15 9.90 -3.05
C VAL A 62 0.89 9.07 -3.19
N SER A 63 -0.21 9.54 -2.59
CA SER A 63 -1.54 8.96 -2.81
C SER A 63 -2.11 9.49 -4.12
N CYS A 64 -2.31 8.62 -5.10
CA CYS A 64 -2.83 9.01 -6.39
C CYS A 64 -4.35 9.19 -6.38
N HIS A 65 -4.82 10.17 -7.14
CA HIS A 65 -6.23 10.50 -7.32
C HIS A 65 -6.42 11.20 -8.67
N ASP A 66 -7.68 11.38 -9.09
CA ASP A 66 -8.03 11.89 -10.43
C ASP A 66 -7.58 13.32 -10.72
N ASP A 67 -7.30 14.10 -9.67
CA ASP A 67 -6.81 15.48 -9.78
C ASP A 67 -5.28 15.59 -9.69
N LEU A 68 -4.57 14.48 -9.45
CA LEU A 68 -3.11 14.47 -9.45
C LEU A 68 -2.61 14.74 -10.86
N THR A 69 -1.79 15.78 -11.03
CA THR A 69 -1.18 16.14 -12.31
C THR A 69 0.30 15.77 -12.36
N ALA A 70 0.84 15.68 -13.59
CA ALA A 70 2.28 15.56 -13.82
C ALA A 70 3.09 16.68 -13.13
N SER A 71 2.55 17.90 -13.07
CA SER A 71 3.24 19.03 -12.42
C SER A 71 3.25 18.92 -10.90
N ASP A 72 2.26 18.26 -10.30
CA ASP A 72 2.29 17.98 -8.86
C ASP A 72 3.37 16.96 -8.52
N LEU A 73 3.63 15.97 -9.38
CA LEU A 73 4.71 14.98 -9.22
C LEU A 73 6.10 15.57 -9.46
N ILE A 74 6.27 16.29 -10.58
CA ILE A 74 7.58 16.83 -11.01
C ILE A 74 7.93 18.09 -10.22
N GLY A 75 6.99 19.01 -10.05
CA GLY A 75 7.24 20.31 -9.47
C GLY A 75 6.65 21.44 -10.29
N ARG A 76 6.63 22.60 -9.67
CA ARG A 76 6.02 23.82 -10.21
C ARG A 76 6.75 25.05 -9.72
N PHE A 77 6.61 26.13 -10.48
CA PHE A 77 6.99 27.46 -10.00
C PHE A 77 5.93 27.98 -9.02
N LEU A 78 6.39 28.50 -7.89
CA LEU A 78 5.59 29.23 -6.91
C LEU A 78 6.01 30.69 -6.91
N ILE A 79 5.04 31.58 -6.75
CA ILE A 79 5.30 33.00 -6.51
C ILE A 79 5.53 33.17 -5.01
N ARG A 80 6.70 33.67 -4.63
CA ARG A 80 7.02 34.05 -3.24
C ARG A 80 7.47 35.49 -3.24
N HIS A 81 6.64 36.37 -2.67
CA HIS A 81 6.82 37.82 -2.76
C HIS A 81 6.91 38.25 -4.23
N ASP A 82 8.02 38.88 -4.63
CA ASP A 82 8.26 39.36 -5.99
C ASP A 82 9.07 38.37 -6.87
N ASP A 83 9.40 37.18 -6.35
CA ASP A 83 10.20 36.17 -7.06
C ASP A 83 9.38 34.94 -7.46
N THR A 84 9.74 34.39 -8.62
CA THR A 84 9.23 33.09 -9.09
C THR A 84 10.27 32.02 -8.76
N VAL A 85 9.96 31.14 -7.80
CA VAL A 85 10.87 30.10 -7.32
C VAL A 85 10.40 28.72 -7.74
N TRP A 86 11.32 27.89 -8.20
CA TRP A 86 11.03 26.49 -8.49
C TRP A 86 10.84 25.71 -7.18
N GLN A 87 9.81 24.86 -7.13
CA GLN A 87 9.61 23.89 -6.05
C GLN A 87 9.51 22.49 -6.62
N ASP A 88 10.44 21.62 -6.22
CA ASP A 88 10.44 20.20 -6.57
C ASP A 88 9.18 19.51 -6.04
N GLY A 89 8.55 18.72 -6.91
CA GLY A 89 7.50 17.78 -6.53
C GLY A 89 8.08 16.55 -5.81
N PRO A 90 7.22 15.67 -5.26
CA PRO A 90 7.65 14.48 -4.53
C PRO A 90 8.48 13.51 -5.39
N LEU A 91 8.16 13.34 -6.67
CA LEU A 91 8.93 12.46 -7.56
C LEU A 91 10.34 13.03 -7.78
N THR A 92 10.43 14.33 -8.07
CA THR A 92 11.71 15.01 -8.28
C THR A 92 12.60 14.97 -7.05
N ARG A 93 12.05 15.22 -5.86
CA ARG A 93 12.79 15.07 -4.59
C ARG A 93 13.31 13.65 -4.42
N ALA A 94 12.47 12.64 -4.67
CA ALA A 94 12.91 11.25 -4.55
C ALA A 94 14.05 10.90 -5.49
N VAL A 95 13.99 11.37 -6.74
CA VAL A 95 15.02 11.19 -7.77
C VAL A 95 16.34 11.84 -7.35
N ARG A 96 16.30 13.08 -6.83
CA ARG A 96 17.50 13.79 -6.35
C ARG A 96 18.12 13.16 -5.09
N GLU A 97 17.29 12.73 -4.15
CA GLU A 97 17.73 12.25 -2.83
C GLU A 97 18.09 10.75 -2.82
N GLY A 98 17.82 10.02 -3.90
CA GLY A 98 18.00 8.56 -3.93
C GLY A 98 17.03 7.85 -2.99
N ALA A 99 15.80 8.34 -2.91
CA ALA A 99 14.74 7.82 -2.05
C ALA A 99 13.87 6.78 -2.78
N ILE A 100 13.08 6.04 -2.00
CA ILE A 100 11.97 5.25 -2.53
C ILE A 100 10.80 6.20 -2.80
N CYS A 101 10.39 6.33 -4.06
CA CYS A 101 9.16 7.01 -4.44
C CYS A 101 8.04 5.98 -4.58
N TYR A 102 7.03 6.06 -3.73
CA TYR A 102 5.89 5.15 -3.73
C TYR A 102 4.62 5.86 -4.19
N LEU A 103 4.09 5.48 -5.36
CA LEU A 103 2.80 5.96 -5.85
C LEU A 103 1.71 4.94 -5.49
N ASP A 104 0.94 5.25 -4.46
CA ASP A 104 -0.16 4.41 -4.00
C ASP A 104 -1.39 4.64 -4.85
N GLU A 105 -2.06 3.56 -5.24
CA GLU A 105 -3.25 3.55 -6.10
C GLU A 105 -3.02 4.28 -7.44
N VAL A 106 -1.88 4.02 -8.11
CA VAL A 106 -1.40 4.76 -9.30
C VAL A 106 -2.42 4.84 -10.45
N VAL A 107 -3.30 3.85 -10.53
CA VAL A 107 -4.40 3.72 -11.48
C VAL A 107 -5.51 4.77 -11.32
N GLU A 108 -5.59 5.42 -10.16
CA GLU A 108 -6.50 6.54 -9.93
C GLU A 108 -5.92 7.86 -10.46
N ALA A 109 -4.62 7.92 -10.77
CA ALA A 109 -4.05 9.07 -11.46
C ALA A 109 -4.40 9.06 -12.95
N ARG A 110 -4.40 10.26 -13.54
CA ARG A 110 -4.58 10.43 -14.98
C ARG A 110 -3.44 9.78 -15.77
N GLN A 111 -3.75 9.30 -16.98
CA GLN A 111 -2.76 8.58 -17.79
C GLN A 111 -1.55 9.43 -18.17
N ASP A 112 -1.74 10.73 -18.41
CA ASP A 112 -0.67 11.69 -18.68
C ASP A 112 0.29 11.88 -17.48
N THR A 113 -0.20 11.66 -16.27
CA THR A 113 0.60 11.69 -15.04
C THR A 113 1.43 10.41 -14.90
N ILE A 114 0.89 9.27 -15.32
CA ILE A 114 1.60 7.98 -15.27
C ILE A 114 2.75 7.91 -16.28
N VAL A 115 2.60 8.51 -17.48
CA VAL A 115 3.66 8.44 -18.52
C VAL A 115 4.95 9.16 -18.13
N VAL A 116 4.88 10.13 -17.20
CA VAL A 116 6.07 10.80 -16.63
C VAL A 116 7.03 9.81 -15.96
N LEU A 117 6.52 8.66 -15.52
CA LEU A 117 7.34 7.63 -14.87
C LEU A 117 8.20 6.85 -15.87
N HIS A 118 7.88 6.88 -17.17
CA HIS A 118 8.50 5.99 -18.16
C HIS A 118 10.02 6.18 -18.29
N PRO A 119 10.58 7.40 -18.34
CA PRO A 119 12.02 7.60 -18.40
C PRO A 119 12.78 7.09 -17.15
N LEU A 120 12.10 7.05 -15.99
CA LEU A 120 12.67 6.53 -14.75
C LEU A 120 12.71 5.00 -14.67
N THR A 121 11.97 4.33 -15.56
CA THR A 121 11.91 2.85 -15.65
C THR A 121 12.80 2.27 -16.75
N ASP A 122 13.38 3.11 -17.61
CA ASP A 122 14.31 2.66 -18.64
C ASP A 122 15.76 2.63 -18.12
N TYR A 123 16.69 2.12 -18.93
CA TYR A 123 18.10 1.95 -18.53
C TYR A 123 18.81 3.27 -18.19
N ARG A 124 18.32 4.42 -18.67
CA ARG A 124 18.92 5.75 -18.42
C ARG A 124 18.49 6.31 -17.07
N ARG A 125 17.31 5.92 -16.58
CA ARG A 125 16.76 6.33 -15.28
C ARG A 125 16.82 7.85 -15.07
N ILE A 126 16.29 8.60 -16.03
CA ILE A 126 16.29 10.07 -16.01
C ILE A 126 14.90 10.65 -15.73
N LEU A 127 14.83 11.88 -15.22
CA LEU A 127 13.61 12.68 -15.10
C LEU A 127 13.82 14.04 -15.79
N PRO A 128 13.28 14.22 -17.01
CA PRO A 128 13.23 15.53 -17.66
C PRO A 128 12.28 16.49 -16.93
N ILE A 129 12.73 17.71 -16.69
CA ILE A 129 11.94 18.80 -16.10
C ILE A 129 11.86 19.93 -17.13
N ASP A 130 10.92 19.81 -18.07
CA ASP A 130 10.79 20.73 -19.21
C ASP A 130 10.66 22.20 -18.78
N ARG A 131 10.04 22.45 -17.62
CA ARG A 131 9.81 23.81 -17.09
C ARG A 131 11.10 24.50 -16.62
N THR A 132 12.12 23.76 -16.21
CA THR A 132 13.42 24.30 -15.80
C THR A 132 14.50 24.07 -16.84
N GLY A 133 14.23 23.23 -17.85
CA GLY A 133 15.22 22.76 -18.83
C GLY A 133 16.23 21.75 -18.25
N GLU A 134 16.03 21.31 -17.01
CA GLU A 134 16.89 20.36 -16.33
C GLU A 134 16.53 18.92 -16.71
N THR A 135 17.53 18.05 -16.82
CA THR A 135 17.32 16.60 -16.89
C THR A 135 18.06 15.96 -15.74
N LEU A 136 17.33 15.34 -14.82
CA LEU A 136 17.92 14.68 -13.67
C LEU A 136 18.29 13.25 -14.00
N GLU A 137 19.48 12.83 -13.60
CA GLU A 137 19.80 11.41 -13.46
C GLU A 137 19.38 10.94 -12.07
N ALA A 138 18.71 9.79 -11.98
CA ALA A 138 18.29 9.25 -10.70
C ALA A 138 19.49 8.93 -9.80
N ALA A 139 19.51 9.53 -8.62
CA ALA A 139 20.59 9.36 -7.66
C ALA A 139 20.69 7.88 -7.20
N PRO A 140 21.90 7.41 -6.85
CA PRO A 140 22.08 6.05 -6.34
C PRO A 140 21.16 5.74 -5.15
N GLY A 141 20.39 4.66 -5.28
CA GLY A 141 19.39 4.26 -4.30
C GLY A 141 17.98 4.73 -4.58
N PHE A 142 17.75 5.57 -5.59
CA PHE A 142 16.40 5.85 -6.05
C PHE A 142 15.68 4.54 -6.40
N GLN A 143 14.43 4.40 -5.99
CA GLN A 143 13.59 3.25 -6.32
C GLN A 143 12.17 3.72 -6.60
N LEU A 144 11.65 3.37 -7.77
CA LEU A 144 10.24 3.60 -8.08
C LEU A 144 9.41 2.39 -7.66
N VAL A 145 8.37 2.63 -6.87
CA VAL A 145 7.37 1.64 -6.48
C VAL A 145 5.98 2.18 -6.80
N ILE A 146 5.13 1.36 -7.41
CA ILE A 146 3.72 1.69 -7.64
C ILE A 146 2.82 0.59 -7.08
N SER A 147 1.59 0.90 -6.69
CA SER A 147 0.58 -0.11 -6.31
C SER A 147 -0.76 0.12 -6.98
N TYR A 148 -1.51 -0.96 -7.16
CA TYR A 148 -2.95 -0.89 -7.41
C TYR A 148 -3.71 -2.12 -6.91
N ASN A 149 -5.03 -1.97 -6.80
CA ASN A 149 -5.95 -3.01 -6.35
C ASN A 149 -6.67 -3.62 -7.58
N PRO A 150 -6.26 -4.79 -8.10
CA PRO A 150 -6.94 -5.41 -9.23
C PRO A 150 -8.38 -5.80 -8.87
N GLY A 151 -9.34 -5.47 -9.74
CA GLY A 151 -10.76 -5.83 -9.58
C GLY A 151 -11.58 -4.92 -8.65
N TYR A 152 -10.95 -3.96 -7.98
CA TYR A 152 -11.65 -2.92 -7.19
C TYR A 152 -12.25 -1.81 -8.09
N GLN A 153 -11.72 -1.68 -9.31
CA GLN A 153 -11.94 -0.51 -10.13
C GLN A 153 -13.08 -0.72 -11.12
N ARG A 154 -13.84 0.36 -11.36
CA ARG A 154 -14.74 0.47 -12.51
C ARG A 154 -13.93 0.08 -13.75
N MET A 155 -14.48 -0.79 -14.60
CA MET A 155 -13.88 -1.43 -15.79
C MET A 155 -13.07 -0.54 -16.78
N LEU A 156 -12.93 0.76 -16.54
CA LEU A 156 -12.39 1.79 -17.43
C LEU A 156 -11.00 2.32 -17.03
N LYS A 157 -10.48 2.01 -15.83
CA LYS A 157 -9.15 2.49 -15.38
C LYS A 157 -8.22 1.33 -15.04
N ASP A 158 -7.55 0.76 -16.04
CA ASP A 158 -6.45 -0.21 -15.84
C ASP A 158 -5.11 0.40 -16.32
N LEU A 159 -4.01 -0.10 -15.79
CA LEU A 159 -2.68 0.24 -16.31
C LEU A 159 -2.53 -0.30 -17.73
N LYS A 160 -2.15 0.58 -18.66
CA LYS A 160 -1.81 0.17 -20.03
C LYS A 160 -0.73 -0.93 -20.00
N PRO A 161 -0.79 -1.94 -20.88
CA PRO A 161 0.23 -2.98 -20.96
C PRO A 161 1.66 -2.43 -21.08
N SER A 162 1.85 -1.34 -21.83
CA SER A 162 3.13 -0.66 -22.00
C SER A 162 3.70 -0.04 -20.73
N THR A 163 2.84 0.30 -19.76
CA THR A 163 3.29 0.73 -18.43
C THR A 163 3.60 -0.49 -17.57
N ARG A 164 2.73 -1.52 -17.56
CA ARG A 164 2.95 -2.73 -16.75
C ARG A 164 4.23 -3.48 -17.08
N GLN A 165 4.60 -3.56 -18.36
CA GLN A 165 5.81 -4.27 -18.82
C GLN A 165 7.13 -3.57 -18.43
N ARG A 166 7.07 -2.41 -17.76
CA ARG A 166 8.23 -1.67 -17.25
C ARG A 166 8.54 -1.98 -15.78
N PHE A 167 7.75 -2.81 -15.12
CA PHE A 167 7.86 -3.11 -13.70
C PHE A 167 8.01 -4.60 -13.44
N VAL A 168 8.77 -4.94 -12.41
CA VAL A 168 8.72 -6.26 -11.77
C VAL A 168 7.49 -6.27 -10.87
N ALA A 169 6.57 -7.21 -11.11
CA ALA A 169 5.31 -7.29 -10.39
C ALA A 169 5.42 -8.26 -9.19
N ILE A 170 4.88 -7.83 -8.05
CA ILE A 170 4.73 -8.64 -6.84
C ILE A 170 3.25 -8.70 -6.51
N GLU A 171 2.74 -9.91 -6.33
CA GLU A 171 1.34 -10.15 -5.97
C GLU A 171 1.26 -10.45 -4.47
N LEU A 172 0.56 -9.58 -3.75
CA LEU A 172 0.32 -9.68 -2.32
C LEU A 172 -1.14 -10.06 -2.08
N GLY A 173 -1.36 -11.23 -1.49
CA GLY A 173 -2.68 -11.71 -1.07
C GLY A 173 -2.96 -11.43 0.40
N PHE A 174 -4.11 -11.90 0.89
CA PHE A 174 -4.28 -12.06 2.32
C PHE A 174 -3.36 -13.19 2.80
N PRO A 175 -2.65 -13.04 3.93
CA PRO A 175 -1.78 -14.08 4.45
C PRO A 175 -2.53 -15.37 4.78
N GLU A 176 -1.80 -16.48 4.86
CA GLU A 176 -2.34 -17.74 5.38
C GLU A 176 -2.92 -17.54 6.80
N PRO A 177 -3.98 -18.27 7.21
CA PRO A 177 -4.72 -17.97 8.43
C PRO A 177 -3.86 -17.85 9.70
N ALA A 178 -2.84 -18.69 9.84
CA ALA A 178 -1.92 -18.64 10.98
C ALA A 178 -1.06 -17.35 10.99
N ALA A 179 -0.60 -16.91 9.82
CA ALA A 179 0.17 -15.69 9.66
C ALA A 179 -0.72 -14.45 9.82
N GLU A 180 -1.93 -14.46 9.26
CA GLU A 180 -2.89 -13.37 9.42
C GLU A 180 -3.30 -13.20 10.88
N ALA A 181 -3.55 -14.30 11.60
CA ALA A 181 -3.88 -14.24 13.02
C ALA A 181 -2.73 -13.67 13.86
N ALA A 182 -1.47 -13.98 13.52
CA ALA A 182 -0.31 -13.38 14.18
C ALA A 182 -0.22 -11.88 13.92
N ILE A 183 -0.53 -11.41 12.70
CA ILE A 183 -0.60 -9.99 12.37
C ILE A 183 -1.72 -9.31 13.17
N VAL A 184 -2.93 -9.88 13.15
CA VAL A 184 -4.09 -9.33 13.86
C VAL A 184 -3.82 -9.25 15.36
N ALA A 185 -3.33 -10.31 15.99
CA ALA A 185 -3.00 -10.33 17.41
C ALA A 185 -2.00 -9.22 17.77
N ARG A 186 -0.92 -9.09 17.00
CA ARG A 186 0.13 -8.10 17.27
C ARG A 186 -0.35 -6.66 17.07
N GLU A 187 -1.06 -6.37 15.99
CA GLU A 187 -1.46 -5.01 15.61
C GLU A 187 -2.71 -4.50 16.35
N SER A 188 -3.48 -5.42 16.95
CA SER A 188 -4.68 -5.08 17.73
C SER A 188 -4.54 -5.25 19.24
N GLY A 189 -3.58 -6.05 19.71
CA GLY A 189 -3.35 -6.32 21.13
C GLY A 189 -4.28 -7.38 21.73
N VAL A 190 -5.10 -8.07 20.93
CA VAL A 190 -5.95 -9.16 21.41
C VAL A 190 -5.16 -10.46 21.59
N GLU A 191 -5.70 -11.36 22.41
CA GLU A 191 -5.17 -12.70 22.55
C GLU A 191 -5.25 -13.50 21.24
N ARG A 192 -4.33 -14.47 21.08
CA ARG A 192 -4.24 -15.29 19.88
C ARG A 192 -5.54 -16.01 19.54
N GLY A 193 -6.30 -16.47 20.54
CA GLY A 193 -7.60 -17.14 20.33
C GLY A 193 -8.61 -16.23 19.63
N THR A 194 -8.74 -14.98 20.09
CA THR A 194 -9.59 -13.97 19.46
C THR A 194 -9.13 -13.66 18.04
N ALA A 195 -7.82 -13.48 17.82
CA ALA A 195 -7.30 -13.20 16.49
C ALA A 195 -7.57 -14.35 15.50
N VAL A 196 -7.42 -15.60 15.92
CA VAL A 196 -7.75 -16.77 15.10
C VAL A 196 -9.24 -16.77 14.76
N ALA A 197 -10.13 -16.54 15.71
CA ALA A 197 -11.56 -16.51 15.46
C ALA A 197 -11.99 -15.38 14.49
N LEU A 198 -11.36 -14.19 14.58
CA LEU A 198 -11.57 -13.10 13.63
C LEU A 198 -11.12 -13.47 12.21
N VAL A 199 -9.99 -14.18 12.08
CA VAL A 199 -9.48 -14.66 10.78
C VAL A 199 -10.36 -15.78 10.21
N GLU A 200 -10.86 -16.68 11.05
CA GLU A 200 -11.84 -17.71 10.63
C GLU A 200 -13.13 -17.08 10.10
N LEU A 201 -13.65 -16.04 10.78
CA LEU A 201 -14.79 -15.23 10.32
C LEU A 201 -14.47 -14.65 8.94
N ALA A 202 -13.29 -14.02 8.79
CA ALA A 202 -12.85 -13.43 7.54
C ALA A 202 -12.77 -14.46 6.40
N GLY A 203 -12.25 -15.66 6.68
CA GLY A 203 -12.16 -16.76 5.71
C GLY A 203 -13.53 -17.19 5.19
N ARG A 204 -14.51 -17.34 6.09
CA ARG A 204 -15.89 -17.66 5.70
C ARG A 204 -16.51 -16.55 4.85
N LEU A 205 -16.35 -15.29 5.26
CA LEU A 205 -16.85 -14.14 4.51
C LEU A 205 -16.18 -14.00 3.13
N ARG A 206 -14.86 -14.21 3.03
CA ARG A 206 -14.11 -14.19 1.77
C ARG A 206 -14.60 -15.26 0.79
N SER A 207 -15.05 -16.41 1.29
CA SER A 207 -15.65 -17.46 0.46
C SER A 207 -17.01 -17.09 -0.14
N LEU A 208 -17.66 -16.03 0.37
CA LEU A 208 -18.93 -15.52 -0.17
C LEU A 208 -18.74 -14.58 -1.38
N ARG A 209 -17.49 -14.28 -1.79
CA ARG A 209 -17.22 -13.42 -2.95
C ARG A 209 -17.96 -13.87 -4.20
N ASP A 210 -17.93 -15.18 -4.49
CA ASP A 210 -18.59 -15.76 -5.66
C ASP A 210 -20.12 -15.75 -5.56
N ARG A 211 -20.67 -15.38 -4.40
CA ARG A 211 -22.11 -15.32 -4.10
C ARG A 211 -22.66 -13.89 -4.08
N GLY A 212 -21.91 -12.92 -4.61
CA GLY A 212 -22.36 -11.54 -4.79
C GLY A 212 -21.79 -10.54 -3.79
N LEU A 213 -20.86 -10.94 -2.92
CA LEU A 213 -20.17 -10.01 -2.04
C LEU A 213 -19.11 -9.23 -2.84
N ALA A 214 -19.38 -7.96 -3.11
CA ALA A 214 -18.51 -7.09 -3.90
C ALA A 214 -17.12 -6.92 -3.28
N GLU A 215 -17.07 -6.77 -1.95
CA GLU A 215 -15.85 -6.58 -1.18
C GLU A 215 -15.73 -7.61 -0.07
N VAL A 216 -14.54 -8.16 0.11
CA VAL A 216 -14.26 -9.14 1.15
C VAL A 216 -13.51 -8.50 2.31
N PRO A 217 -13.63 -9.00 3.56
CA PRO A 217 -12.96 -8.40 4.69
C PRO A 217 -11.45 -8.41 4.54
N SER A 218 -10.85 -7.22 4.58
CA SER A 218 -9.40 -7.05 4.58
C SER A 218 -8.81 -7.30 5.95
N THR A 219 -7.50 -7.60 6.01
CA THR A 219 -6.76 -7.71 7.28
C THR A 219 -6.87 -6.42 8.10
N ARG A 220 -6.98 -5.25 7.46
CA ARG A 220 -7.24 -3.96 8.12
C ARG A 220 -8.53 -3.96 8.95
N LEU A 221 -9.62 -4.52 8.42
CA LEU A 221 -10.90 -4.60 9.15
C LEU A 221 -10.77 -5.53 10.37
N LEU A 222 -10.01 -6.63 10.24
CA LEU A 222 -9.76 -7.55 11.36
C LEU A 222 -8.94 -6.90 12.47
N VAL A 223 -7.93 -6.10 12.12
CA VAL A 223 -7.18 -5.30 13.09
C VAL A 223 -8.08 -4.28 13.78
N ALA A 224 -8.98 -3.61 13.05
CA ALA A 224 -9.94 -2.67 13.64
C ALA A 224 -10.91 -3.38 14.61
N ALA A 225 -11.47 -4.52 14.22
CA ALA A 225 -12.32 -5.35 15.09
C ALA A 225 -11.56 -5.80 16.34
N GLY A 226 -10.32 -6.29 16.18
CA GLY A 226 -9.47 -6.65 17.31
C GLY A 226 -9.22 -5.48 18.26
N ARG A 227 -8.98 -4.26 17.75
CA ARG A 227 -8.75 -3.08 18.60
C ARG A 227 -9.99 -2.71 19.42
N LEU A 228 -11.18 -2.85 18.84
CA LEU A 228 -12.43 -2.66 19.57
C LEU A 228 -12.56 -3.69 20.69
N VAL A 229 -12.27 -4.96 20.41
CA VAL A 229 -12.27 -6.02 21.43
C VAL A 229 -11.25 -5.75 22.55
N ALA A 230 -10.04 -5.32 22.18
CA ALA A 230 -8.99 -4.96 23.15
C ALA A 230 -9.38 -3.75 24.02
N SER A 231 -10.25 -2.87 23.53
CA SER A 231 -10.84 -1.77 24.32
C SER A 231 -12.04 -2.16 25.20
N GLY A 232 -12.42 -3.44 25.21
CA GLY A 232 -13.52 -3.98 26.03
C GLY A 232 -14.89 -4.05 25.34
N ILE A 233 -14.98 -3.77 24.03
CA ILE A 233 -16.22 -3.98 23.27
C ILE A 233 -16.42 -5.49 23.05
N GLY A 234 -17.66 -5.96 23.18
CA GLY A 234 -18.00 -7.36 22.92
C GLY A 234 -17.64 -7.77 21.49
N VAL A 235 -17.16 -9.01 21.30
CA VAL A 235 -16.66 -9.49 20.00
C VAL A 235 -17.72 -9.39 18.90
N ARG A 236 -19.00 -9.67 19.22
CA ARG A 236 -20.11 -9.51 18.27
C ARG A 236 -20.27 -8.07 17.78
N ASP A 237 -20.31 -7.11 18.71
CA ASP A 237 -20.46 -5.70 18.38
C ASP A 237 -19.26 -5.17 17.59
N ALA A 238 -18.05 -5.59 17.97
CA ALA A 238 -16.82 -5.26 17.27
C ALA A 238 -16.83 -5.79 15.82
N CYS A 239 -17.21 -7.05 15.61
CA CYS A 239 -17.35 -7.64 14.27
C CYS A 239 -18.42 -6.92 13.45
N ASN A 240 -19.58 -6.64 14.05
CA ASN A 240 -20.69 -5.96 13.36
C ASN A 240 -20.29 -4.56 12.90
N ALA A 241 -19.60 -3.79 13.75
CA ALA A 241 -19.20 -2.42 13.45
C ALA A 241 -18.00 -2.34 12.50
N ALA A 242 -16.96 -3.15 12.72
CA ALA A 242 -15.69 -3.02 12.00
C ALA A 242 -15.53 -3.97 10.81
N VAL A 243 -16.25 -5.09 10.78
CA VAL A 243 -16.16 -6.07 9.69
C VAL A 243 -17.42 -6.06 8.84
N ILE A 244 -18.62 -6.16 9.44
CA ILE A 244 -19.84 -6.38 8.65
C ILE A 244 -20.38 -5.10 8.03
N ALA A 245 -20.61 -4.06 8.83
CA ALA A 245 -21.19 -2.80 8.35
C ALA A 245 -20.41 -2.13 7.19
N PRO A 246 -19.06 -2.17 7.14
CA PRO A 246 -18.32 -1.59 6.01
C PRO A 246 -18.41 -2.38 4.70
N LEU A 247 -18.84 -3.65 4.71
CA LEU A 247 -18.79 -4.51 3.51
C LEU A 247 -20.03 -4.41 2.62
N SER A 248 -21.15 -3.92 3.15
CA SER A 248 -22.40 -3.83 2.39
C SER A 248 -23.40 -2.89 3.03
N ASP A 249 -24.19 -2.21 2.21
CA ASP A 249 -25.41 -1.51 2.62
C ASP A 249 -26.68 -2.36 2.38
N ASP A 250 -26.56 -3.54 1.77
CA ASP A 250 -27.70 -4.42 1.48
C ASP A 250 -28.19 -5.11 2.77
N PRO A 251 -29.44 -4.88 3.21
CA PRO A 251 -29.93 -5.43 4.48
C PRO A 251 -29.95 -6.96 4.53
N THR A 252 -30.12 -7.63 3.39
CA THR A 252 -30.18 -9.09 3.29
C THR A 252 -28.79 -9.69 3.48
N LEU A 253 -27.79 -9.16 2.79
CA LEU A 253 -26.38 -9.55 2.95
C LEU A 253 -25.88 -9.23 4.35
N LEU A 254 -26.21 -8.06 4.89
CA LEU A 254 -25.89 -7.68 6.26
C LEU A 254 -26.52 -8.66 7.28
N GLY A 255 -27.77 -9.06 7.10
CA GLY A 255 -28.44 -10.06 7.93
C GLY A 255 -27.70 -11.39 7.93
N ALA A 256 -27.40 -11.94 6.74
CA ALA A 256 -26.69 -13.21 6.60
C ALA A 256 -25.27 -13.17 7.21
N MET A 257 -24.56 -12.05 7.07
CA MET A 257 -23.24 -11.88 7.68
C MET A 257 -23.31 -11.77 9.21
N ARG A 258 -24.35 -11.11 9.76
CA ARG A 258 -24.59 -11.03 11.21
C ARG A 258 -24.92 -12.39 11.82
N GLU A 259 -25.77 -13.18 11.17
CA GLU A 259 -26.05 -14.55 11.61
C GLU A 259 -24.77 -15.41 11.69
N LEU A 260 -23.83 -15.19 10.76
CA LEU A 260 -22.54 -15.87 10.78
C LEU A 260 -21.68 -15.43 11.98
N VAL A 261 -21.71 -14.13 12.33
CA VAL A 261 -21.07 -13.61 13.55
C VAL A 261 -21.69 -14.24 14.79
N ASP A 262 -23.02 -14.27 14.89
CA ASP A 262 -23.73 -14.84 16.05
C ASP A 262 -23.47 -16.35 16.21
N ALA A 263 -23.35 -17.08 15.11
CA ALA A 263 -23.02 -18.51 15.12
C ALA A 263 -21.57 -18.80 15.57
N MET A 264 -20.64 -17.86 15.37
CA MET A 264 -19.23 -18.02 15.75
C MET A 264 -18.93 -17.52 17.16
N PHE A 265 -19.66 -16.50 17.63
CA PHE A 265 -19.43 -15.84 18.91
C PHE A 265 -20.70 -15.90 19.76
N PRO A 266 -20.94 -17.03 20.47
CA PRO A 266 -22.15 -17.22 21.28
C PRO A 266 -22.21 -16.31 22.51
#